data_AF-A0A7X6VJV9-F1
#
_entry.id   AF-A0A7X6VJV9-F1
#
_cell.length_a   1.000
_cell.length_b   1.000
_cell.length_c   1.000
_cell.angle_alpha   90.00
_cell.angle_beta   90.00
_cell.angle_gamma   90.00
#
_symmetry.space_group_name_H-M   'P 1'
#
loop_
_entity.id
_entity.type
_entity.pdbx_description
1 polymer ?
#
loop_
_entity_poly.entity_id
_entity_poly.type
_entity_poly.pdbx_seq_one_letter_code
_entity_poly.pdbx_strand_id
1 'polypeptide(L)'
;PRGADAFGGQAHFPDRGSRLRAILAVGRQDVKIEGLVPEAEGALVLGGSSDHLILDVEDVRPVPALGDIFRFYPDYGALLALSTSPYADFEMV
;
A
#
# COMPACT_ATOMS: atom_id res chain seq x y z
N PRO A 1 -13.76 -4.29 -22.21
CA PRO A 1 -13.94 -3.26 -21.16
C PRO A 1 -13.12 -3.62 -19.92
N ARG A 2 -12.32 -2.70 -19.38
CA ARG A 2 -11.72 -2.89 -18.04
C ARG A 2 -12.86 -2.81 -17.02
N GLY A 3 -12.96 -3.81 -16.14
CA GLY A 3 -13.96 -3.83 -15.08
C GLY A 3 -13.63 -2.79 -14.01
N ALA A 4 -14.65 -2.09 -13.51
CA ALA A 4 -14.48 -1.26 -12.32
C ALA A 4 -14.29 -2.15 -11.08
N ASP A 5 -13.55 -1.66 -10.09
CA ASP A 5 -13.52 -2.28 -8.78
C ASP A 5 -14.89 -2.14 -8.07
N ALA A 6 -15.01 -2.73 -6.87
CA ALA A 6 -16.24 -2.72 -6.08
C ALA A 6 -16.69 -1.30 -5.66
N PHE A 7 -15.85 -0.29 -5.85
CA PHE A 7 -16.08 1.10 -5.49
C PHE A 7 -16.23 2.00 -6.73
N GLY A 8 -16.30 1.41 -7.94
CA GLY A 8 -16.42 2.15 -9.19
C GLY A 8 -15.09 2.71 -9.71
N GLY A 9 -13.96 2.40 -9.05
CA GLY A 9 -12.63 2.79 -9.46
C GLY A 9 -12.17 2.02 -10.70
N GLN A 10 -11.47 2.69 -11.61
CA GLN A 10 -10.83 2.04 -12.76
C GLN A 10 -9.34 1.88 -12.48
N ALA A 11 -8.92 0.66 -12.17
CA ALA A 11 -7.51 0.37 -12.00
C ALA A 11 -6.79 0.38 -13.35
N HIS A 12 -5.71 1.15 -13.44
CA HIS A 12 -4.79 1.10 -14.57
C HIS A 12 -3.51 0.39 -14.16
N PHE A 13 -3.28 -0.79 -14.73
CA PHE A 13 -2.03 -1.54 -14.57
C PHE A 13 -1.18 -1.35 -15.82
N PRO A 14 -0.25 -0.38 -15.86
CA PRO A 14 0.71 -0.31 -16.94
C PRO A 14 1.57 -1.58 -16.94
N ASP A 15 1.80 -2.16 -18.12
CA ASP A 15 2.73 -3.26 -18.26
C ASP A 15 4.17 -2.73 -18.07
N ARG A 16 4.88 -3.33 -17.10
CA ARG A 16 6.26 -3.00 -16.75
C ARG A 16 7.17 -4.23 -16.86
N GLY A 17 6.71 -5.29 -17.54
CA GLY A 17 7.39 -6.57 -17.58
C GLY A 17 7.25 -7.38 -16.29
N SER A 18 8.13 -8.37 -16.13
CA SER A 18 8.22 -9.13 -14.88
C SER A 18 8.79 -8.25 -13.78
N ARG A 19 8.12 -8.23 -12.62
CA ARG A 19 8.46 -7.37 -11.48
C ARG A 19 8.32 -8.16 -10.19
N LEU A 20 9.27 -7.98 -9.28
CA LEU A 20 9.18 -8.46 -7.91
C LEU A 20 8.14 -7.65 -7.15
N ARG A 21 7.21 -8.35 -6.49
CA ARG A 21 6.11 -7.74 -5.74
C ARG A 21 6.07 -8.31 -4.34
N ALA A 22 5.87 -7.44 -3.36
CA ALA A 22 5.57 -7.81 -2.00
C ALA A 22 4.05 -7.78 -1.77
N ILE A 23 3.59 -8.68 -0.90
CA ILE A 23 2.23 -8.68 -0.37
C ILE A 23 2.37 -8.32 1.11
N LEU A 24 1.76 -7.21 1.52
CA LEU A 24 1.81 -6.74 2.89
C LEU A 24 0.49 -7.06 3.58
N ALA A 25 0.55 -7.40 4.87
CA ALA A 25 -0.59 -7.68 5.73
C ALA A 25 -1.26 -6.38 6.23
N VAL A 26 -1.68 -5.55 5.29
CA VAL A 26 -2.43 -4.31 5.51
C VAL A 26 -3.29 -4.07 4.28
N GLY A 27 -4.57 -3.75 4.43
CA GLY A 27 -5.49 -3.51 3.32
C GLY A 27 -6.47 -2.37 3.58
N ARG A 28 -7.52 -2.28 2.76
CA ARG A 28 -8.53 -1.22 2.86
C ARG A 28 -9.36 -1.23 4.14
N GLN A 29 -9.40 -2.35 4.86
CA GLN A 29 -10.04 -2.41 6.17
C GLN A 29 -9.22 -1.70 7.25
N ASP A 30 -7.90 -1.62 7.06
CA ASP A 30 -6.97 -1.05 8.03
C ASP A 30 -6.74 0.45 7.78
N VAL A 31 -6.62 0.84 6.50
CA VAL A 31 -6.27 2.22 6.11
C VAL A 31 -6.72 2.54 4.68
N LYS A 32 -6.85 3.83 4.35
CA LYS A 32 -7.01 4.32 2.98
C LYS A 32 -5.70 4.11 2.19
N ILE A 33 -5.57 2.95 1.54
CA ILE A 33 -4.31 2.54 0.87
C ILE A 33 -3.88 3.49 -0.25
N GLU A 34 -4.81 4.18 -0.90
CA GLU A 34 -4.52 5.16 -1.95
C GLU A 34 -3.79 6.40 -1.42
N GLY A 35 -3.84 6.62 -0.11
CA GLY A 35 -3.13 7.69 0.58
C GLY A 35 -1.75 7.29 1.11
N LEU A 36 -1.27 6.07 0.86
CA LEU A 36 0.02 5.61 1.38
C LEU A 36 1.15 5.84 0.37
N VAL A 37 2.18 6.57 0.78
CA VAL A 37 3.42 6.73 0.01
C VAL A 37 4.53 5.93 0.70
N PRO A 38 5.13 4.92 0.05
CA PRO A 38 6.22 4.15 0.65
C PRO A 38 7.42 5.04 0.99
N GLU A 39 8.04 4.82 2.15
CA GLU A 39 9.31 5.46 2.50
C GLU A 39 10.49 4.84 1.74
N ALA A 40 10.42 3.54 1.44
CA ALA A 40 11.46 2.84 0.70
C ALA A 40 11.53 3.34 -0.75
N GLU A 41 12.69 3.90 -1.14
CA GLU A 41 12.91 4.37 -2.50
C GLU A 41 12.75 3.23 -3.53
N GLY A 42 12.06 3.52 -4.64
CA GLY A 42 11.75 2.56 -5.69
C GLY A 42 10.52 1.68 -5.43
N ALA A 43 9.97 1.69 -4.21
CA ALA A 43 8.73 0.98 -3.91
C ALA A 43 7.50 1.72 -4.45
N LEU A 44 6.55 0.99 -5.03
CA LEU A 44 5.34 1.58 -5.62
C LEU A 44 4.09 0.81 -5.22
N VAL A 45 3.11 1.52 -4.66
CA VAL A 45 1.79 0.94 -4.36
C VAL A 45 1.05 0.66 -5.67
N LEU A 46 0.71 -0.61 -5.90
CA LEU A 46 -0.04 -1.03 -7.09
C LEU A 46 -1.56 -1.11 -6.82
N GLY A 47 -1.96 -1.24 -5.56
CA GLY A 47 -3.33 -1.43 -5.12
C GLY A 47 -3.42 -2.49 -4.03
N GLY A 48 -4.62 -2.90 -3.67
CA GLY A 48 -4.83 -3.86 -2.58
C GLY A 48 -6.23 -4.46 -2.55
N SER A 49 -6.48 -5.34 -1.59
CA SER A 49 -7.78 -5.93 -1.24
C SER A 49 -8.32 -5.30 0.05
N SER A 50 -9.25 -5.99 0.73
CA SER A 50 -9.68 -5.65 2.09
C SER A 50 -8.55 -5.75 3.12
N ASP A 51 -7.67 -6.75 2.99
CA ASP A 51 -6.71 -7.19 4.01
C ASP A 51 -5.25 -7.19 3.53
N HIS A 52 -4.99 -6.88 2.26
CA HIS A 52 -3.64 -6.90 1.68
C HIS A 52 -3.35 -5.71 0.77
N LEU A 53 -2.07 -5.33 0.72
CA LEU A 53 -1.50 -4.28 -0.11
C LEU A 53 -0.44 -4.90 -1.01
N ILE A 54 -0.51 -4.60 -2.30
CA ILE A 54 0.44 -5.04 -3.31
C ILE A 54 1.43 -3.90 -3.57
N LEU A 55 2.70 -4.19 -3.35
CA LEU A 55 3.80 -3.27 -3.54
C LEU A 55 4.74 -3.81 -4.62
N ASP A 56 5.04 -3.02 -5.65
CA ASP A 56 6.15 -3.27 -6.56
C ASP A 56 7.45 -2.91 -5.82
N VAL A 57 8.38 -3.86 -5.74
CA VAL A 57 9.64 -3.72 -4.99
C VAL A 57 10.87 -4.09 -5.82
N GLU A 58 10.71 -4.23 -7.14
CA GLU A 58 11.80 -4.62 -8.05
C GLU A 58 13.01 -3.66 -7.96
N ASP A 59 12.75 -2.37 -7.80
CA ASP A 59 13.78 -1.32 -7.77
C ASP A 59 14.23 -0.97 -6.34
N VAL A 60 13.65 -1.63 -5.31
CA VAL A 60 14.00 -1.39 -3.90
C VAL A 60 15.35 -2.02 -3.57
N ARG A 61 16.19 -1.28 -2.85
CA ARG A 61 17.49 -1.76 -2.39
C ARG A 61 17.68 -1.46 -0.88
N PRO A 62 18.13 -2.44 -0.08
CA PRO A 62 18.36 -3.86 -0.41
C PRO A 62 17.06 -4.58 -0.81
N VAL A 63 17.17 -5.75 -1.48
CA VAL A 63 16.00 -6.54 -1.86
C VAL A 63 15.28 -7.00 -0.58
N PRO A 64 13.98 -6.72 -0.42
CA PRO A 64 13.23 -7.10 0.77
C PRO A 64 13.15 -8.62 0.97
N ALA A 65 13.22 -9.06 2.21
CA ALA A 65 12.99 -10.44 2.63
C ALA A 65 11.60 -10.62 3.25
N LEU A 66 11.16 -11.88 3.38
CA LEU A 66 9.93 -12.19 4.08
C LEU A 66 10.04 -11.80 5.56
N GLY A 67 9.02 -11.10 6.06
CA GLY A 67 8.97 -10.61 7.44
C GLY A 67 9.53 -9.19 7.61
N ASP A 68 10.09 -8.58 6.57
CA ASP A 68 10.52 -7.19 6.61
C ASP A 68 9.32 -6.24 6.77
N ILE A 69 9.58 -5.11 7.45
CA ILE A 69 8.58 -4.08 7.72
C ILE A 69 8.77 -2.92 6.75
N PHE A 70 7.68 -2.51 6.11
CA PHE A 70 7.63 -1.29 5.30
C PHE A 70 7.04 -0.13 6.09
N ARG A 71 7.59 1.06 5.87
CA ARG A 71 7.08 2.32 6.41
C ARG A 71 6.47 3.15 5.29
N PHE A 72 5.48 3.96 5.66
CA PHE A 72 4.72 4.78 4.74
C PHE A 72 4.52 6.17 5.32
N TYR A 73 4.52 7.17 4.45
CA TYR A 73 3.99 8.48 4.71
C TYR A 73 2.51 8.50 4.30
N PRO A 74 1.57 8.67 5.26
CA PRO A 74 0.16 8.77 4.94
C PRO A 74 -0.20 10.19 4.46
N ASP A 75 -1.09 10.28 3.48
CA ASP A 75 -1.83 11.50 3.19
C ASP A 75 -2.82 11.81 4.34
N TYR A 76 -3.51 12.95 4.26
CA TYR A 76 -4.47 13.33 5.29
C TYR A 76 -5.59 12.28 5.50
N GLY A 77 -6.08 11.66 4.43
CA GLY A 77 -7.16 10.68 4.53
C GLY A 77 -6.71 9.37 5.17
N ALA A 78 -5.51 8.90 4.83
CA ALA A 78 -4.88 7.75 5.45
C ALA A 78 -4.55 8.04 6.93
N LEU A 79 -4.00 9.21 7.23
CA LEU A 79 -3.67 9.63 8.59
C LEU A 79 -4.93 9.71 9.46
N LEU A 80 -6.00 10.30 8.96
CA LEU A 80 -7.28 10.39 9.68
C LEU A 80 -7.89 9.00 9.94
N ALA A 81 -7.81 8.09 8.97
CA ALA A 81 -8.28 6.72 9.14
C ALA A 81 -7.47 5.99 10.23
N LEU A 82 -6.14 6.15 10.22
CA LEU A 82 -5.25 5.54 11.21
C LEU A 82 -5.46 6.13 12.61
N SER A 83 -5.54 7.46 12.74
CA SER A 83 -5.67 8.14 14.04
C SER A 83 -7.02 7.93 14.73
N THR A 84 -8.01 7.40 14.01
CA THR A 84 -9.34 7.07 14.54
C THR A 84 -9.57 5.55 14.66
N SER A 85 -8.57 4.74 14.31
CA SER A 85 -8.65 3.29 14.40
C SER A 85 -8.35 2.79 15.82
N PRO A 86 -9.13 1.85 16.38
CA PRO A 86 -8.78 1.19 17.64
C PRO A 86 -7.69 0.12 17.49
N TYR A 87 -7.25 -0.16 16.26
CA TYR A 87 -6.27 -1.20 15.93
C TYR A 87 -4.88 -0.64 15.57
N ALA A 88 -4.73 0.69 15.57
CA ALA A 88 -3.47 1.37 15.32
C ALA A 88 -3.11 2.24 16.52
N ASP A 89 -1.88 2.09 17.01
CA ASP A 89 -1.35 3.00 18.03
C ASP A 89 -1.05 4.36 17.37
N PHE A 90 -1.48 5.44 18.03
CA PHE A 90 -1.25 6.81 17.56
C PHE A 90 -0.53 7.61 18.64
N GLU A 91 0.70 8.02 18.34
CA GLU A 91 1.53 8.86 19.20
C GLU A 91 1.90 10.14 18.44
N MET A 92 1.71 11.30 19.08
CA MET A 92 2.18 12.59 18.56
C MET A 92 3.56 12.87 19.14
N VAL A 93 4.57 12.96 18.26
CA VAL A 93 5.98 13.23 18.62
C VAL A 93 6.29 14.72 18.46
#